data_AF-A0A3S0CZM6-F1
#
_entry.id   AF-A0A3S0CZM6-F1
#
_cell.length_a   1.000
_cell.length_b   1.000
_cell.length_c   1.000
_cell.angle_alpha   90.00
_cell.angle_beta   90.00
_cell.angle_gamma   90.00
#
_symmetry.space_group_name_H-M   'P 1'
#
loop_
_entity.id
_entity.type
_entity.pdbx_description
1 polymer ?
#
loop_
_entity_poly.entity_id
_entity_poly.type
_entity_poly.pdbx_seq_one_letter_code
_entity_poly.pdbx_strand_id
1 'polypeptide(L)'
;MTPNEMMQDMKDKRTDSAGIYIIYCVPANKAYIGQSKNIKRRWNAHRSMLKNQCCRNPYLQNIYNKYGLDSFIFAVLENCQERLDEREAFYLSMLDKECTINLAAISEVLPMPEETKKKISMAHLSNDNKRKISERMKGNTLTKGMKFPERAEKARQQMLGNTYSVGVKHTEETKKQMSERMKGNQINKGRTHSEETRRKMSEAHKRRREQWL
;
A
#
# COMPACT_ATOMS: atom_id res chain seq x y z
N MET A 1 -15.76 -1.21 30.29
CA MET A 1 -15.42 -2.52 30.91
C MET A 1 -13.91 -2.66 30.91
N THR A 2 -13.32 -3.16 32.00
CA THR A 2 -11.87 -3.41 32.03
C THR A 2 -11.52 -4.64 31.19
N PRO A 3 -10.29 -4.74 30.63
CA PRO A 3 -9.86 -5.93 29.91
C PRO A 3 -9.95 -7.20 30.76
N ASN A 4 -9.77 -7.09 32.08
CA ASN A 4 -9.78 -8.22 33.00
C ASN A 4 -11.20 -8.77 33.21
N GLU A 5 -12.19 -7.89 33.39
CA GLU A 5 -13.62 -8.26 33.45
C GLU A 5 -14.08 -8.91 32.14
N MET A 6 -13.63 -8.38 31.00
CA MET A 6 -13.99 -8.92 29.68
C MET A 6 -13.47 -10.35 29.46
N MET A 7 -12.45 -10.79 30.19
CA MET A 7 -11.87 -12.13 30.09
C MET A 7 -12.43 -13.14 31.10
N GLN A 8 -13.19 -12.73 32.12
CA GLN A 8 -13.58 -13.60 33.24
C GLN A 8 -14.58 -14.72 32.86
N ASP A 9 -15.33 -14.58 31.78
CA ASP A 9 -16.38 -15.53 31.37
C ASP A 9 -15.97 -16.54 30.28
N MET A 10 -14.67 -16.83 30.11
CA MET A 10 -14.17 -17.47 28.88
C MET A 10 -13.57 -18.85 29.10
N LYS A 11 -14.43 -19.85 29.35
CA LYS A 11 -14.10 -21.27 29.22
C LYS A 11 -14.58 -21.78 27.84
N ASP A 12 -13.79 -22.64 27.19
CA ASP A 12 -14.11 -23.33 25.93
C ASP A 12 -14.12 -22.51 24.62
N LYS A 13 -13.02 -21.82 24.30
CA LYS A 13 -12.85 -21.18 22.97
C LYS A 13 -11.72 -21.82 22.17
N ARG A 14 -11.99 -22.11 20.90
CA ARG A 14 -11.05 -22.78 20.00
C ARG A 14 -10.06 -21.77 19.41
N THR A 15 -8.77 -22.05 19.52
CA THR A 15 -7.72 -21.21 18.92
C THR A 15 -7.50 -21.50 17.43
N ASP A 16 -7.93 -22.66 16.95
CA ASP A 16 -7.81 -23.08 15.54
C ASP A 16 -8.96 -22.56 14.65
N SER A 17 -9.92 -21.83 15.21
CA SER A 17 -11.09 -21.29 14.51
C SER A 17 -10.93 -19.81 14.17
N ALA A 18 -11.80 -19.33 13.26
CA ALA A 18 -12.06 -17.91 13.08
C ALA A 18 -12.71 -17.29 14.32
N GLY A 19 -12.47 -16.00 14.52
CA GLY A 19 -13.06 -15.23 15.61
C GLY A 19 -12.31 -13.96 16.00
N ILE A 20 -12.72 -13.41 17.14
CA ILE A 20 -12.17 -12.21 17.78
C ILE A 20 -11.29 -12.63 18.95
N TYR A 21 -10.14 -11.99 19.09
CA TYR A 21 -9.19 -12.22 20.18
C TYR A 21 -8.76 -10.90 20.81
N ILE A 22 -8.22 -11.00 22.03
CA ILE A 22 -7.63 -9.91 22.78
C ILE A 22 -6.17 -10.23 23.11
N ILE A 23 -5.33 -9.21 23.02
CA ILE A 23 -3.94 -9.21 23.49
C ILE A 23 -3.87 -8.15 24.59
N TYR A 24 -3.81 -8.58 25.84
CA TYR A 24 -3.82 -7.70 27.00
C TYR A 24 -2.45 -7.67 27.66
N CYS A 25 -1.92 -6.49 27.91
CA CYS A 25 -0.73 -6.30 28.74
C CYS A 25 -1.15 -5.89 30.15
N VAL A 26 -0.94 -6.79 31.10
CA VAL A 26 -1.34 -6.62 32.51
C VAL A 26 -0.70 -5.37 33.14
N PRO A 27 0.64 -5.20 33.15
CA PRO A 27 1.27 -4.07 33.83
C PRO A 27 1.01 -2.72 33.16
N ALA A 28 0.69 -2.69 31.86
CA ALA A 28 0.36 -1.45 31.15
C ALA A 28 -1.13 -1.12 31.21
N ASN A 29 -1.97 -2.06 31.65
CA ASN A 29 -3.42 -2.04 31.52
C ASN A 29 -3.90 -1.65 30.11
N LYS A 30 -3.22 -2.18 29.06
CA LYS A 30 -3.53 -1.89 27.66
C LYS A 30 -3.95 -3.15 26.92
N ALA A 31 -5.00 -3.06 26.12
CA ALA A 31 -5.55 -4.15 25.34
C ALA A 31 -5.61 -3.82 23.84
N TYR A 32 -5.22 -4.79 23.05
CA TYR A 32 -5.42 -4.81 21.60
C TYR A 32 -6.48 -5.85 21.26
N ILE A 33 -7.52 -5.44 20.55
CA ILE A 33 -8.55 -6.34 20.04
C ILE A 33 -8.25 -6.61 18.57
N GLY A 34 -8.40 -7.84 18.12
CA GLY A 34 -8.22 -8.15 16.72
C GLY A 34 -9.10 -9.29 16.26
N GLN A 35 -9.38 -9.29 14.97
CA GLN A 35 -10.07 -10.38 14.30
C GLN A 35 -9.12 -11.28 13.49
N SER A 36 -9.49 -12.55 13.31
CA SER A 36 -8.81 -13.43 12.36
C SER A 36 -9.67 -14.59 11.91
N LYS A 37 -9.40 -15.10 10.69
CA LYS A 37 -9.91 -16.39 10.22
C LYS A 37 -9.21 -17.59 10.88
N ASN A 38 -8.03 -17.38 11.45
CA ASN A 38 -7.29 -18.40 12.19
C ASN A 38 -6.48 -17.71 13.31
N ILE A 39 -6.99 -17.80 14.53
CA ILE A 39 -6.45 -17.07 15.67
C ILE A 39 -5.04 -17.56 16.03
N LYS A 40 -4.80 -18.87 16.06
CA LYS A 40 -3.49 -19.46 16.37
C LYS A 40 -2.40 -18.98 15.42
N ARG A 41 -2.66 -19.00 14.10
CA ARG A 41 -1.73 -18.49 13.10
C ARG A 41 -1.47 -16.99 13.31
N ARG A 42 -2.51 -16.22 13.64
CA ARG A 42 -2.40 -14.78 13.88
C ARG A 42 -1.58 -14.46 15.13
N TRP A 43 -1.74 -15.21 16.21
CA TRP A 43 -0.94 -15.06 17.43
C TRP A 43 0.53 -15.37 17.18
N ASN A 44 0.85 -16.44 16.45
CA ASN A 44 2.22 -16.77 16.08
C ASN A 44 2.86 -15.65 15.23
N ALA A 45 2.09 -15.09 14.28
CA ALA A 45 2.54 -13.95 13.50
C ALA A 45 2.83 -12.73 14.39
N HIS A 46 1.93 -12.37 15.30
CA HIS A 46 2.16 -11.27 16.26
C HIS A 46 3.40 -11.50 17.13
N ARG A 47 3.56 -12.70 17.70
CA ARG A 47 4.75 -13.05 18.51
C ARG A 47 6.05 -12.90 17.70
N SER A 48 6.08 -13.41 16.47
CA SER A 48 7.24 -13.26 15.58
C SER A 48 7.50 -11.80 15.21
N MET A 49 6.46 -11.02 14.90
CA MET A 49 6.59 -9.61 14.54
C MET A 49 7.11 -8.77 15.70
N LEU A 50 6.62 -9.02 16.93
CA LEU A 50 7.07 -8.34 18.14
C LEU A 50 8.55 -8.67 18.44
N LYS A 51 8.94 -9.94 18.30
CA LYS A 51 10.33 -10.38 18.47
C LYS A 51 11.28 -9.76 17.43
N ASN A 52 10.83 -9.64 16.19
CA ASN A 52 11.62 -9.09 15.07
C ASN A 52 11.49 -7.57 14.92
N GLN A 53 10.83 -6.88 15.86
CA GLN A 53 10.63 -5.43 15.86
C GLN A 53 9.98 -4.87 14.57
N CYS A 54 9.15 -5.68 13.91
CA CYS A 54 8.48 -5.32 12.67
C CYS A 54 6.96 -5.24 12.83
N CYS A 55 6.47 -5.13 14.06
CA CYS A 55 5.04 -4.99 14.33
C CYS A 55 4.49 -3.69 13.75
N ARG A 56 3.40 -3.78 12.98
CA ARG A 56 2.73 -2.61 12.38
C ARG A 56 2.18 -1.64 13.42
N ASN A 57 1.86 -2.11 14.63
CA ASN A 57 1.36 -1.27 15.71
C ASN A 57 2.53 -0.81 16.61
N PRO A 58 2.94 0.47 16.55
CA PRO A 58 4.05 0.97 17.35
C PRO A 58 3.72 0.97 18.85
N TYR A 59 2.45 1.16 19.25
CA TYR A 59 2.06 1.08 20.66
C TYR A 59 2.26 -0.34 21.20
N LEU A 60 1.82 -1.34 20.44
CA LEU A 60 2.00 -2.74 20.82
C LEU A 60 3.49 -3.12 20.88
N GLN A 61 4.30 -2.66 19.92
CA GLN A 61 5.75 -2.86 19.92
C GLN A 61 6.44 -2.19 21.12
N ASN A 62 6.06 -0.96 21.45
CA ASN A 62 6.66 -0.21 22.57
C ASN A 62 6.35 -0.85 23.91
N ILE A 63 5.09 -1.30 24.11
CA ILE A 63 4.69 -2.03 25.31
C ILE A 63 5.48 -3.35 25.41
N TYR A 64 5.65 -4.05 24.28
CA TYR A 64 6.47 -5.26 24.23
C TYR A 64 7.93 -5.00 24.59
N ASN A 65 8.54 -3.94 24.06
CA ASN A 65 9.92 -3.58 24.37
C ASN A 65 10.10 -3.23 25.86
N LYS A 66 9.05 -2.73 26.52
CA LYS A 66 9.10 -2.30 27.92
C LYS A 66 8.85 -3.44 28.92
N TYR A 67 7.90 -4.32 28.64
CA TYR A 67 7.42 -5.33 29.61
C TYR A 67 7.69 -6.78 29.18
N GLY A 68 8.17 -7.01 27.96
CA GLY A 68 8.43 -8.35 27.44
C GLY A 68 7.17 -9.14 27.11
N LEU A 69 7.34 -10.37 26.61
CA LEU A 69 6.26 -11.24 26.18
C LEU A 69 5.45 -11.81 27.34
N ASP A 70 6.10 -12.07 28.49
CA ASP A 70 5.49 -12.72 29.66
C ASP A 70 4.42 -11.85 30.32
N SER A 71 4.45 -10.54 30.05
CA SER A 71 3.45 -9.58 30.51
C SER A 71 2.16 -9.57 29.68
N PHE A 72 2.11 -10.35 28.59
CA PHE A 72 0.95 -10.40 27.69
C PHE A 72 0.09 -11.64 27.90
N ILE A 73 -1.22 -11.40 27.98
CA ILE A 73 -2.26 -12.41 27.97
C ILE A 73 -2.90 -12.43 26.57
N PHE A 74 -2.94 -13.63 25.98
CA PHE A 74 -3.62 -13.88 24.71
C PHE A 74 -4.88 -14.70 24.99
N ALA A 75 -6.05 -14.11 24.75
CA ALA A 75 -7.32 -14.77 24.99
C ALA A 75 -8.25 -14.63 23.78
N VAL A 76 -9.13 -15.62 23.58
CA VAL A 76 -10.15 -15.59 22.53
C VAL A 76 -11.43 -14.97 23.11
N LEU A 77 -11.95 -13.91 22.48
CA LEU A 77 -13.18 -13.23 22.91
C LEU A 77 -14.44 -13.88 22.32
N GLU A 78 -14.41 -14.28 21.05
CA GLU A 78 -15.56 -14.90 20.39
C GLU A 78 -15.07 -15.76 19.23
N ASN A 79 -15.60 -16.97 19.06
CA ASN A 79 -15.38 -17.75 17.85
C ASN A 79 -16.54 -17.49 16.88
N CYS A 80 -16.29 -16.70 15.83
CA CYS A 80 -17.26 -16.47 14.76
C CYS A 80 -16.60 -16.62 13.39
N GLN A 81 -17.35 -17.17 12.42
CA GLN A 81 -16.91 -17.28 11.04
C GLN A 81 -17.39 -16.11 10.18
N GLU A 82 -18.47 -15.44 10.61
CA GLU A 82 -19.15 -14.37 9.88
C GLU A 82 -19.22 -13.10 10.74
N ARG A 83 -19.43 -11.95 10.09
CA ARG A 83 -19.57 -10.62 10.72
C ARG A 83 -18.43 -10.25 11.67
N LEU A 84 -17.20 -10.65 11.32
CA LEU A 84 -15.99 -10.37 12.10
C LEU A 84 -15.84 -8.86 12.37
N ASP A 85 -16.05 -8.02 11.35
CA ASP A 85 -15.85 -6.57 11.47
C ASP A 85 -16.81 -5.94 12.50
N GLU A 86 -18.08 -6.36 12.48
CA GLU A 86 -19.08 -5.86 13.41
C GLU A 86 -18.82 -6.32 14.84
N ARG A 87 -18.34 -7.56 15.01
CA ARG A 87 -17.97 -8.10 16.32
C ARG A 87 -16.71 -7.43 16.87
N GLU A 88 -15.73 -7.17 16.03
CA GLU A 88 -14.54 -6.40 16.40
C GLU A 88 -14.95 -5.00 16.90
N ALA A 89 -15.81 -4.31 16.15
CA ALA A 89 -16.33 -3.00 16.55
C ALA A 89 -17.15 -3.06 17.86
N PHE A 90 -17.97 -4.10 18.04
CA PHE A 90 -18.74 -4.32 19.26
C PHE A 90 -17.83 -4.45 20.49
N TYR A 91 -16.84 -5.35 20.45
CA TYR A 91 -15.91 -5.52 21.57
C TYR A 91 -15.06 -4.28 21.82
N LEU A 92 -14.67 -3.55 20.76
CA LEU A 92 -13.95 -2.30 20.88
C LEU A 92 -14.80 -1.20 21.55
N SER A 93 -16.11 -1.15 21.25
CA SER A 93 -17.04 -0.19 21.87
C SER A 93 -17.30 -0.46 23.37
N MET A 94 -17.15 -1.72 23.78
CA MET A 94 -17.36 -2.15 25.17
C MET A 94 -16.13 -1.90 26.06
N LEU A 95 -14.93 -1.86 25.45
CA LEU A 95 -13.69 -1.59 26.16
C LEU A 95 -13.54 -0.08 26.44
N ASP A 96 -12.94 0.25 27.57
CA ASP A 96 -12.58 1.63 27.85
C ASP A 96 -11.51 2.14 26.85
N LYS A 97 -11.74 3.32 26.27
CA LYS A 97 -10.87 3.94 25.25
C LYS A 97 -9.46 4.14 25.78
N GLU A 98 -9.31 4.44 27.07
CA GLU A 98 -7.99 4.61 27.69
C GLU A 98 -7.17 3.32 27.65
N CYS A 99 -7.83 2.16 27.72
CA CYS A 99 -7.17 0.86 27.69
C CYS A 99 -6.91 0.37 26.26
N THR A 100 -7.60 0.89 25.24
CA THR A 100 -7.45 0.43 23.85
C THR A 100 -6.16 0.94 23.19
N ILE A 101 -5.46 0.07 22.47
CA ILE A 101 -4.28 0.43 21.65
C ILE A 101 -4.46 0.09 20.16
N ASN A 102 -5.68 -0.15 19.71
CA ASN A 102 -5.99 -0.36 18.31
C ASN A 102 -5.73 0.94 17.53
N LEU A 103 -4.75 0.92 16.61
CA LEU A 103 -4.45 2.07 15.74
C LEU A 103 -5.64 2.51 14.88
N ALA A 104 -6.52 1.57 14.56
CA ALA A 104 -7.76 1.82 13.89
C ALA A 104 -8.88 1.51 14.88
N ALA A 105 -9.27 2.49 15.68
CA ALA A 105 -10.69 2.61 15.98
C ALA A 105 -11.35 2.91 14.63
N ILE A 106 -11.80 1.85 13.95
CA ILE A 106 -12.54 1.89 12.70
C ILE A 106 -13.86 2.61 13.00
N SER A 107 -13.88 3.93 12.89
CA SER A 107 -15.10 4.72 12.68
C SER A 107 -14.81 6.20 12.42
N GLU A 108 -13.68 6.74 12.89
CA GLU A 108 -13.38 8.16 12.71
C GLU A 108 -12.11 8.36 11.89
N VAL A 109 -12.10 7.82 10.66
CA VAL A 109 -11.32 8.49 9.62
C VAL A 109 -12.10 9.75 9.29
N LEU A 110 -11.87 10.81 10.07
CA LEU A 110 -12.39 12.13 9.73
C LEU A 110 -11.87 12.45 8.32
N PRO A 111 -12.76 12.67 7.34
CA PRO A 111 -12.33 13.03 6.01
C PRO A 111 -11.43 14.26 6.14
N MET A 112 -10.24 14.20 5.52
CA MET A 112 -9.29 15.30 5.60
C MET A 112 -9.99 16.61 5.22
N PRO A 113 -9.92 17.66 6.06
CA PRO A 113 -10.56 18.92 5.77
C PRO A 113 -10.15 19.42 4.39
N GLU A 114 -11.11 19.94 3.63
CA GLU A 114 -10.88 20.32 2.23
C GLU A 114 -9.80 21.40 2.10
N GLU A 115 -9.69 22.26 3.11
CA GLU A 115 -8.62 23.24 3.23
C GLU A 115 -7.23 22.57 3.35
N THR A 116 -7.12 21.51 4.16
CA THR A 116 -5.88 20.75 4.35
C THR A 116 -5.49 20.00 3.07
N LYS A 117 -6.46 19.37 2.38
CA LYS A 117 -6.22 18.77 1.06
C LYS A 117 -5.71 19.80 0.05
N LYS A 118 -6.33 20.98 0.02
CA LYS A 118 -5.92 22.08 -0.86
C LYS A 118 -4.51 22.58 -0.53
N LYS A 119 -4.18 22.77 0.75
CA LYS A 119 -2.81 23.19 1.17
C LYS A 119 -1.75 22.17 0.76
N ILE A 120 -2.00 20.88 0.99
CA ILE A 120 -1.09 19.80 0.58
C ILE A 120 -0.95 19.75 -0.96
N SER A 121 -2.07 19.87 -1.68
CA SER A 121 -2.08 19.91 -3.14
C SER A 121 -1.30 21.11 -3.68
N MET A 122 -1.54 22.33 -3.17
CA MET A 122 -0.84 23.55 -3.54
C MET A 122 0.66 23.46 -3.24
N ALA A 123 1.04 22.88 -2.10
CA ALA A 123 2.44 22.66 -1.76
C ALA A 123 3.11 21.68 -2.74
N HIS A 124 2.46 20.59 -3.14
CA HIS A 124 2.98 19.66 -4.15
C HIS A 124 3.05 20.28 -5.55
N LEU A 125 2.13 21.18 -5.88
CA LEU A 125 2.10 21.88 -7.17
C LEU A 125 3.01 23.11 -7.23
N SER A 126 3.54 23.55 -6.09
CA SER A 126 4.39 24.73 -5.98
C SER A 126 5.62 24.62 -6.87
N ASN A 127 5.91 25.70 -7.60
CA ASN A 127 7.08 25.81 -8.46
C ASN A 127 8.38 25.64 -7.68
N ASP A 128 8.41 26.03 -6.40
CA ASP A 128 9.59 25.86 -5.57
C ASP A 128 9.82 24.39 -5.19
N ASN A 129 8.76 23.62 -4.92
CA ASN A 129 8.86 22.18 -4.73
C ASN A 129 9.26 21.44 -6.01
N LYS A 130 8.70 21.82 -7.16
CA LYS A 130 9.11 21.29 -8.46
C LYS A 130 10.59 21.58 -8.74
N ARG A 131 11.07 22.79 -8.40
CA ARG A 131 12.48 23.18 -8.52
C ARG A 131 13.37 22.35 -7.60
N LYS A 132 13.03 22.21 -6.31
CA LYS A 132 13.77 21.38 -5.35
C LYS A 132 13.85 19.92 -5.77
N ILE A 133 12.76 19.35 -6.28
CA ILE A 133 12.75 17.99 -6.84
C ILE A 133 13.66 17.92 -8.07
N SER A 134 13.57 18.88 -8.99
CA SER A 134 14.41 18.95 -10.19
C SER A 134 15.91 19.06 -9.85
N GLU A 135 16.27 19.94 -8.91
CA GLU A 135 17.64 20.12 -8.41
C GLU A 135 18.17 18.83 -7.76
N ARG A 136 17.37 18.17 -6.91
CA ARG A 136 17.72 16.87 -6.32
C ARG A 136 17.93 15.78 -7.37
N MET A 137 17.19 15.83 -8.48
CA MET A 137 17.30 14.86 -9.57
C MET A 137 18.45 15.18 -10.54
N LYS A 138 18.97 16.42 -10.53
CA LYS A 138 20.07 16.87 -11.38
C LYS A 138 21.38 16.27 -10.86
N GLY A 139 21.83 15.21 -11.53
CA GLY A 139 23.03 14.46 -11.13
C GLY A 139 22.74 13.14 -10.39
N ASN A 140 21.48 12.72 -10.31
CA ASN A 140 21.14 11.40 -9.78
C ASN A 140 21.79 10.28 -10.63
N THR A 141 22.82 9.64 -10.10
CA THR A 141 23.55 8.54 -10.72
C THR A 141 23.03 7.16 -10.34
N LEU A 142 22.21 7.07 -9.28
CA LEU A 142 21.69 5.78 -8.75
C LEU A 142 20.88 5.02 -9.78
N THR A 143 20.18 5.72 -10.68
CA THR A 143 19.36 5.13 -11.74
C THR A 143 20.01 5.28 -13.13
N LYS A 144 21.11 6.02 -13.24
CA LYS A 144 21.78 6.32 -14.51
C LYS A 144 22.51 5.07 -14.98
N GLY A 145 21.92 4.36 -15.95
CA GLY A 145 22.49 3.13 -16.49
C GLY A 145 22.00 1.85 -15.82
N MET A 146 21.06 1.94 -14.85
CA MET A 146 20.30 0.77 -14.40
C MET A 146 19.43 0.25 -15.54
N LYS A 147 19.99 -0.64 -16.36
CA LYS A 147 19.23 -1.51 -17.25
C LYS A 147 18.78 -2.67 -16.39
N PHE A 148 17.47 -2.83 -16.18
CA PHE A 148 16.91 -4.08 -15.65
C PHE A 148 16.72 -5.02 -16.84
N PRO A 149 17.77 -5.73 -17.28
CA PRO A 149 17.81 -6.30 -18.62
C PRO A 149 16.76 -7.41 -18.71
N GLU A 150 16.61 -8.18 -17.64
CA GLU A 150 15.65 -9.26 -17.55
C GLU A 150 14.19 -8.79 -17.58
N ARG A 151 13.83 -7.74 -16.85
CA ARG A 151 12.46 -7.21 -16.85
C ARG A 151 12.12 -6.54 -18.19
N ALA A 152 13.07 -5.81 -18.76
CA ALA A 152 12.91 -5.17 -20.06
C ALA A 152 12.85 -6.22 -21.19
N GLU A 153 13.68 -7.25 -21.14
CA GLU A 153 13.70 -8.33 -22.13
C GLU A 153 12.46 -9.20 -22.00
N LYS A 154 11.98 -9.50 -20.79
CA LYS A 154 10.72 -10.21 -20.57
C LYS A 154 9.51 -9.44 -21.10
N ALA A 155 9.45 -8.13 -20.88
CA ALA A 155 8.43 -7.27 -21.48
C ALA A 155 8.55 -7.25 -23.02
N ARG A 156 9.78 -7.17 -23.56
CA ARG A 156 10.04 -7.22 -25.00
C ARG A 156 9.64 -8.55 -25.64
N GLN A 157 9.93 -9.68 -24.99
CA GLN A 157 9.53 -11.02 -25.39
C GLN A 157 8.01 -11.17 -25.41
N GLN A 158 7.31 -10.64 -24.40
CA GLN A 158 5.84 -10.65 -24.36
C GLN A 158 5.21 -9.79 -25.48
N MET A 159 5.90 -8.75 -25.95
CA MET A 159 5.43 -7.92 -27.05
C MET A 159 5.83 -8.46 -28.43
N LEU A 160 6.83 -9.34 -28.51
CA LEU A 160 7.26 -9.98 -29.76
C LEU A 160 6.16 -10.94 -30.23
N GLY A 161 5.54 -10.66 -31.38
CA GLY A 161 4.46 -11.49 -31.92
C GLY A 161 3.07 -11.23 -31.32
N ASN A 162 2.89 -10.19 -30.50
CA ASN A 162 1.57 -9.79 -30.03
C ASN A 162 0.71 -9.24 -31.18
N THR A 163 -0.32 -9.99 -31.58
CA THR A 163 -1.23 -9.66 -32.68
C THR A 163 -2.61 -9.16 -32.22
N TYR A 164 -2.89 -9.13 -30.91
CA TYR A 164 -4.22 -8.79 -30.37
C TYR A 164 -4.75 -7.40 -30.79
N SER A 165 -3.85 -6.49 -31.16
CA SER A 165 -4.19 -5.14 -31.59
C SER A 165 -3.78 -4.84 -33.04
N VAL A 166 -3.25 -5.83 -33.76
CA VAL A 166 -2.87 -5.68 -35.17
C VAL A 166 -4.16 -5.70 -36.00
N GLY A 167 -4.42 -4.62 -36.74
CA GLY A 167 -5.60 -4.49 -37.60
C GLY A 167 -6.87 -4.00 -36.91
N VAL A 168 -6.89 -3.86 -35.59
CA VAL A 168 -8.03 -3.30 -34.84
C VAL A 168 -8.12 -1.80 -35.11
N LYS A 169 -9.21 -1.34 -35.73
CA LYS A 169 -9.50 0.07 -35.95
C LYS A 169 -10.28 0.63 -34.76
N HIS A 170 -9.82 1.74 -34.21
CA HIS A 170 -10.58 2.48 -33.19
C HIS A 170 -11.93 2.93 -33.74
N THR A 171 -12.94 2.97 -32.87
CA THR A 171 -14.26 3.53 -33.20
C THR A 171 -14.16 5.04 -33.44
N GLU A 172 -15.11 5.59 -34.19
CA GLU A 172 -15.15 7.03 -34.48
C GLU A 172 -15.25 7.88 -33.20
N GLU A 173 -15.97 7.39 -32.19
CA GLU A 173 -16.07 8.05 -30.89
C GLU A 173 -14.71 8.11 -30.18
N THR A 174 -13.97 6.99 -30.13
CA THR A 174 -12.64 6.98 -29.50
C THR A 174 -11.65 7.83 -30.27
N LYS A 175 -11.72 7.87 -31.61
CA LYS A 175 -10.91 8.78 -32.45
C LYS A 175 -11.19 10.23 -32.11
N LYS A 176 -12.46 10.60 -31.94
CA LYS A 176 -12.87 11.97 -31.58
C LYS A 176 -12.33 12.38 -30.21
N GLN A 177 -12.48 11.52 -29.19
CA GLN A 177 -11.94 11.77 -27.85
C GLN A 177 -10.42 11.93 -27.84
N MET A 178 -9.69 11.09 -28.59
CA MET A 178 -8.24 11.22 -28.73
C MET A 178 -7.85 12.53 -29.42
N SER A 179 -8.58 12.93 -30.48
CA SER A 179 -8.34 14.19 -31.18
C SER A 179 -8.58 15.41 -30.29
N GLU A 180 -9.65 15.40 -29.49
CA GLU A 180 -9.98 16.49 -28.57
C GLU A 180 -8.92 16.64 -27.48
N ARG A 181 -8.46 15.52 -26.90
CA ARG A 181 -7.38 15.51 -25.90
C ARG A 181 -6.06 16.10 -26.39
N MET A 182 -5.76 15.92 -27.69
CA MET A 182 -4.52 16.40 -28.29
C MET A 182 -4.62 17.85 -28.80
N LYS A 183 -5.82 18.42 -28.84
CA LYS A 183 -6.06 19.78 -29.31
C LYS A 183 -5.46 20.77 -28.30
N GLY A 184 -4.47 21.53 -28.75
CA GLY A 184 -3.75 22.51 -27.91
C GLY A 184 -2.44 22.03 -27.30
N ASN A 185 -2.01 20.79 -27.55
CA ASN A 185 -0.70 20.33 -27.10
C ASN A 185 0.43 21.07 -27.84
N GLN A 186 1.24 21.84 -27.11
CA GLN A 186 2.36 22.63 -27.64
C GLN A 186 3.75 22.08 -27.25
N ILE A 187 3.81 21.00 -26.46
CA ILE A 187 5.04 20.52 -25.79
C ILE A 187 6.20 20.25 -26.75
N ASN A 188 5.91 19.85 -28.00
CA ASN A 188 6.92 19.52 -29.00
C ASN A 188 6.81 20.35 -30.29
N LYS A 189 5.99 21.41 -30.33
CA LYS A 189 5.92 22.28 -31.51
C LYS A 189 7.26 23.00 -31.70
N GLY A 190 7.85 22.88 -32.90
CA GLY A 190 9.12 23.53 -33.27
C GLY A 190 10.39 22.80 -32.81
N ARG A 191 10.28 21.70 -32.06
CA ARG A 191 11.44 20.92 -31.64
C ARG A 191 11.92 20.02 -32.77
N THR A 192 13.08 20.29 -33.33
CA THR A 192 13.73 19.44 -34.32
C THR A 192 14.75 18.51 -33.65
N HIS A 193 14.81 17.25 -34.10
CA HIS A 193 15.85 16.34 -33.65
C HIS A 193 17.21 16.75 -34.24
N SER A 194 18.26 16.64 -33.42
CA SER A 194 19.65 16.81 -33.88
C SER A 194 19.99 15.83 -35.00
N GLU A 195 20.95 16.18 -35.84
CA GLU A 195 21.37 15.34 -36.97
C GLU A 195 21.82 13.94 -36.51
N GLU A 196 22.57 13.87 -35.40
CA GLU A 196 23.01 12.60 -34.81
C GLU A 196 21.82 11.72 -34.40
N THR A 197 20.79 12.31 -33.79
CA THR A 197 19.58 11.58 -33.38
C THR A 197 18.80 11.11 -34.61
N ARG A 198 18.71 11.97 -35.63
CA ARG A 198 18.06 11.64 -36.92
C ARG A 198 18.77 10.48 -37.62
N ARG A 199 20.11 10.46 -37.59
CA ARG A 199 20.93 9.38 -38.13
C ARG A 199 20.70 8.06 -37.40
N LYS A 200 20.74 8.06 -36.07
CA LYS A 200 20.47 6.87 -35.22
C LYS A 200 19.08 6.27 -35.47
N MET A 201 18.05 7.12 -35.59
CA MET A 201 16.69 6.66 -35.92
C MET A 201 16.64 6.03 -37.33
N SER A 202 17.28 6.67 -38.32
CA SER A 202 17.36 6.16 -39.70
C SER A 202 18.03 4.78 -39.76
N GLU A 203 19.19 4.62 -39.10
CA GLU A 203 19.90 3.33 -39.00
C GLU A 203 19.03 2.25 -38.32
N ALA A 204 18.32 2.59 -37.24
CA ALA A 204 17.42 1.64 -36.56
C ALA A 204 16.22 1.22 -37.43
N HIS A 205 15.73 2.10 -38.31
CA HIS A 205 14.68 1.75 -39.27
C HIS A 205 15.18 0.90 -40.44
N LYS A 206 16.44 1.05 -40.85
CA LYS A 206 17.07 0.18 -41.86
C LYS A 206 17.28 -1.23 -41.30
N ARG A 207 17.88 -1.36 -40.11
CA ARG A 207 18.08 -2.65 -39.41
C ARG A 207 16.76 -3.40 -39.19
N ARG A 208 15.67 -2.69 -38.87
CA ARG A 208 14.34 -3.29 -38.73
C ARG A 208 13.73 -3.73 -40.05
N ARG A 209 14.11 -3.16 -41.19
CA ARG A 209 13.64 -3.65 -42.50
C ARG A 209 14.42 -4.87 -42.95
N GLU A 210 15.73 -4.88 -42.72
CA GLU A 210 16.61 -6.01 -43.03
C GLU A 210 16.28 -7.26 -42.21
N GLN A 211 15.75 -7.12 -40.98
CA GLN A 211 15.29 -8.25 -40.16
C GLN A 211 14.00 -8.94 -40.65
N TRP A 212 13.30 -8.36 -41.62
CA TRP A 212 12.02 -8.87 -42.14
C TRP A 212 12.09 -9.30 -43.62
N LEU A 213 13.28 -9.23 -44.22
CA LEU A 213 13.63 -9.80 -45.53
C LEU A 213 14.38 -11.11 -45.31
#